data_AF-A0A453F3V3-F1
#
_entry.id   AF-A0A453F3V3-F1
#
_cell.length_a   1.000
_cell.length_b   1.000
_cell.length_c   1.000
_cell.angle_alpha   90.00
_cell.angle_beta   90.00
_cell.angle_gamma   90.00
#
_symmetry.space_group_name_H-M   'P 1'
#
loop_
_entity.id
_entity.type
_entity.pdbx_description
1 polymer ?
#
loop_
_entity_poly.entity_id
_entity_poly.type
_entity_poly.pdbx_seq_one_letter_code
_entity_poly.pdbx_strand_id
1 'polypeptide(L)'
;MGLRKHLSTAEIVEQAVFARKLFSDEFGTITNVVFMGMGEPLHNVDNVIKASSIMVDEQGLQFSPRKVTVSTSGLVPEIKRFLNESNCDLAVSLNATTDEVRDWIMPINRRYNLSTLLGTLREELRLRPKSIVLFEYVMLAGVNDRSGILG
;
A
#
# COMPACT_ATOMS: atom_id res chain seq x y z
N MET A 1 3.11 -20.13 1.41
CA MET A 1 1.75 -20.20 1.97
C MET A 1 0.81 -19.42 1.05
N GLY A 2 -0.41 -19.90 0.81
CA GLY A 2 -1.42 -19.21 -0.02
C GLY A 2 -2.44 -18.42 0.80
N LEU A 3 -3.31 -17.65 0.13
CA LEU A 3 -4.40 -16.91 0.77
C LEU A 3 -5.35 -17.87 1.48
N ARG A 4 -5.64 -17.60 2.76
CA ARG A 4 -6.61 -18.39 3.56
C ARG A 4 -7.93 -17.66 3.75
N LYS A 5 -7.87 -16.44 4.28
CA LYS A 5 -9.02 -15.55 4.46
C LYS A 5 -8.58 -14.10 4.40
N HIS A 6 -9.51 -13.21 4.12
CA HIS A 6 -9.35 -11.79 4.38
C HIS A 6 -9.59 -11.51 5.87
N LEU A 7 -8.84 -10.56 6.41
CA LEU A 7 -9.11 -10.03 7.76
C LEU A 7 -10.31 -9.10 7.71
N SER A 8 -11.17 -9.18 8.71
CA SER A 8 -12.23 -8.21 8.95
C SER A 8 -11.64 -6.84 9.34
N THR A 9 -12.44 -5.77 9.23
CA THR A 9 -12.06 -4.44 9.74
C THR A 9 -11.58 -4.49 11.20
N ALA A 10 -12.26 -5.25 12.06
CA ALA A 10 -11.91 -5.38 13.47
C ALA A 10 -10.52 -6.00 13.66
N GLU A 11 -10.22 -7.11 12.95
CA GLU A 11 -8.91 -7.78 13.01
C GLU A 11 -7.76 -6.90 12.48
N ILE A 12 -8.03 -5.95 11.57
CA ILE A 12 -7.04 -4.99 11.09
C ILE A 12 -6.80 -3.90 12.15
N VAL A 13 -7.87 -3.28 12.66
CA VAL A 13 -7.77 -2.21 13.66
C VAL A 13 -7.17 -2.71 14.98
N GLU A 14 -7.51 -3.93 15.39
CA GLU A 14 -7.00 -4.58 16.61
C GLU A 14 -5.47 -4.64 16.62
N GLN A 15 -4.81 -4.87 15.47
CA GLN A 15 -3.35 -4.89 15.40
C GLN A 15 -2.73 -3.55 15.81
N ALA A 16 -3.31 -2.42 15.36
CA ALA A 16 -2.83 -1.09 15.74
C ALA A 16 -3.12 -0.78 17.22
N VAL A 17 -4.31 -1.14 17.71
CA VAL A 17 -4.69 -0.96 19.12
C VAL A 17 -3.78 -1.77 20.04
N PHE A 18 -3.56 -3.04 19.69
CA PHE A 18 -2.72 -3.95 20.46
C PHE A 18 -1.26 -3.48 20.47
N ALA A 19 -0.71 -3.10 19.31
CA ALA A 19 0.64 -2.55 19.23
C ALA A 19 0.79 -1.29 20.09
N ARG A 20 -0.19 -0.37 20.05
CA ARG A 20 -0.16 0.86 20.86
C ARG A 20 -0.14 0.52 22.34
N LYS A 21 -0.99 -0.43 22.78
CA LYS A 21 -1.01 -0.90 24.17
C LYS A 21 0.29 -1.58 24.61
N LEU A 22 0.91 -2.36 23.73
CA LEU A 22 2.10 -3.14 24.05
C LEU A 22 3.37 -2.26 24.14
N PHE A 23 3.48 -1.27 23.26
CA PHE A 23 4.73 -0.53 23.06
C PHE A 23 4.74 0.88 23.63
N SER A 24 3.61 1.41 24.12
CA SER A 24 3.54 2.79 24.64
C SER A 24 4.54 3.06 25.76
N ASP A 25 4.78 2.09 26.64
CA ASP A 25 5.69 2.28 27.79
C ASP A 25 7.18 2.16 27.39
N GLU A 26 7.49 1.42 26.32
CA GLU A 26 8.86 1.11 25.91
C GLU A 26 9.39 2.03 24.79
N PHE A 27 8.54 2.30 23.78
CA PHE A 27 8.93 3.02 22.56
C PHE A 27 8.15 4.32 22.35
N GLY A 28 7.26 4.65 23.27
CA GLY A 28 6.39 5.83 23.18
C GLY A 28 5.21 5.61 22.23
N THR A 29 4.62 6.72 21.79
CA THR A 29 3.39 6.67 20.98
C THR A 29 3.69 6.24 19.55
N ILE A 30 2.93 5.27 19.03
CA ILE A 30 2.95 4.92 17.60
C ILE A 30 2.56 6.16 16.80
N THR A 31 3.42 6.57 15.87
CA THR A 31 3.22 7.80 15.08
C THR A 31 2.78 7.54 13.64
N ASN A 32 2.94 6.30 13.15
CA ASN A 32 2.73 5.91 11.77
C ASN A 32 2.18 4.47 11.69
N VAL A 33 1.30 4.21 10.72
CA VAL A 33 0.78 2.87 10.40
C VAL A 33 0.99 2.62 8.90
N VAL A 34 1.60 1.50 8.55
CA VAL A 34 1.84 1.11 7.16
C VAL A 34 1.27 -0.29 6.89
N PHE A 35 0.46 -0.44 5.84
CA PHE A 35 -0.15 -1.71 5.46
C PHE A 35 0.84 -2.53 4.62
N MET A 36 1.94 -2.95 5.24
CA MET A 36 3.02 -3.76 4.64
C MET A 36 3.20 -5.11 5.34
N GLY A 37 2.16 -5.57 6.05
CA GLY A 37 2.12 -6.90 6.65
C GLY A 37 1.84 -8.00 5.63
N MET A 38 1.24 -9.10 6.08
CA MET A 38 0.90 -10.21 5.19
C MET A 38 -0.33 -9.90 4.33
N GLY A 39 -0.22 -10.15 3.03
CA GLY A 39 -1.32 -10.04 2.06
C GLY A 39 -1.25 -8.79 1.18
N GLU A 40 -2.15 -8.71 0.20
CA GLU A 40 -2.34 -7.53 -0.64
C GLU A 40 -3.54 -6.73 -0.10
N PRO A 41 -3.34 -5.54 0.48
CA PRO A 41 -4.41 -4.75 1.08
C PRO A 41 -5.59 -4.51 0.13
N LEU A 42 -5.31 -4.24 -1.15
CA LEU A 42 -6.38 -3.92 -2.10
C LEU A 42 -7.22 -5.12 -2.55
N HIS A 43 -6.79 -6.36 -2.31
CA HIS A 43 -7.70 -7.51 -2.42
C HIS A 43 -8.78 -7.52 -1.32
N ASN A 44 -8.61 -6.71 -0.27
CA ASN A 44 -9.52 -6.58 0.87
C ASN A 44 -9.97 -5.12 1.07
N VAL A 45 -10.16 -4.40 -0.04
CA VAL A 45 -10.33 -2.93 -0.06
C VAL A 45 -11.44 -2.45 0.88
N ASP A 46 -12.57 -3.17 0.98
CA ASP A 46 -13.71 -2.77 1.82
C ASP A 46 -13.32 -2.70 3.31
N ASN A 47 -12.64 -3.75 3.80
CA ASN A 47 -12.21 -3.80 5.18
C ASN A 47 -11.05 -2.85 5.44
N VAL A 48 -10.17 -2.66 4.45
CA VAL A 48 -9.02 -1.74 4.52
C VAL A 48 -9.47 -0.29 4.59
N ILE A 49 -10.38 0.15 3.72
CA ILE A 49 -10.92 1.53 3.72
C ILE A 49 -11.60 1.82 5.06
N LYS A 50 -12.45 0.90 5.54
CA LYS A 50 -13.10 1.05 6.85
C LYS A 50 -12.08 1.11 7.99
N ALA A 51 -11.08 0.23 7.99
CA ALA A 51 -10.04 0.22 9.02
C ALA A 51 -9.21 1.50 8.99
N SER A 52 -8.76 1.95 7.82
CA SER A 52 -8.00 3.18 7.68
C SER A 52 -8.83 4.41 8.07
N SER A 53 -10.13 4.41 7.78
CA SER A 53 -11.05 5.46 8.24
C SER A 53 -11.11 5.52 9.76
N ILE A 54 -11.25 4.38 10.44
CA ILE A 54 -11.24 4.32 11.92
C ILE A 54 -9.89 4.78 12.48
N MET A 55 -8.77 4.46 11.81
CA MET A 55 -7.45 4.90 12.25
C MET A 55 -7.31 6.42 12.25
N VAL A 56 -7.90 7.11 11.27
CA VAL A 56 -7.75 8.56 11.10
C VAL A 56 -8.88 9.39 11.71
N ASP A 57 -9.97 8.74 12.12
CA ASP A 57 -11.12 9.40 12.74
C ASP A 57 -10.76 10.02 14.09
N GLU A 58 -11.33 11.19 14.39
CA GLU A 58 -11.12 11.92 15.65
C GLU A 58 -11.64 11.15 16.87
N GLN A 59 -12.70 10.35 16.70
CA GLN A 59 -13.24 9.45 17.73
C GLN A 59 -12.62 8.05 17.65
N GLY A 60 -11.73 7.81 16.69
CA GLY A 60 -11.03 6.54 16.48
C GLY A 60 -9.64 6.54 17.10
N LEU A 61 -8.62 6.22 16.28
CA LEU A 61 -7.22 6.24 16.73
C LEU A 61 -6.52 7.59 16.51
N GLN A 62 -7.19 8.54 15.84
CA GLN A 62 -6.76 9.91 15.65
C GLN A 62 -5.36 10.07 15.00
N PHE A 63 -5.01 9.15 14.08
CA PHE A 63 -3.84 9.34 13.23
C PHE A 63 -4.10 10.43 12.19
N SER A 64 -3.07 11.23 11.88
CA SER A 64 -3.15 12.05 10.66
C SER A 64 -3.28 11.14 9.44
N PRO A 65 -4.10 11.48 8.42
CA PRO A 65 -4.21 10.68 7.20
C PRO A 65 -2.87 10.44 6.49
N ARG A 66 -1.93 11.39 6.61
CA ARG A 66 -0.55 11.29 6.08
C ARG A 66 0.38 10.38 6.88
N LYS A 67 -0.14 9.81 7.97
CA LYS A 67 0.58 8.88 8.85
C LYS A 67 0.05 7.46 8.71
N VAL A 68 -0.98 7.26 7.90
CA VAL A 68 -1.51 5.95 7.55
C VAL A 68 -1.27 5.73 6.06
N THR A 69 -0.44 4.74 5.71
CA THR A 69 -0.09 4.45 4.31
C THR A 69 -0.55 3.05 3.93
N VAL A 70 -1.35 2.94 2.87
CA VAL A 70 -1.75 1.66 2.29
C VAL A 70 -0.81 1.32 1.14
N SER A 71 -0.10 0.19 1.23
CA SER A 71 0.73 -0.32 0.12
C SER A 71 -0.08 -1.24 -0.79
N THR A 72 0.28 -1.29 -2.08
CA THR A 72 -0.27 -2.23 -3.05
C THR A 72 0.77 -2.70 -4.06
N SER A 73 0.61 -3.93 -4.53
CA SER A 73 1.35 -4.50 -5.66
C SER A 73 0.90 -3.98 -7.04
N GLY A 74 -0.18 -3.20 -7.12
CA GLY A 74 -0.64 -2.59 -8.36
C GLY A 74 -2.01 -3.09 -8.85
N LEU A 75 -2.96 -3.34 -7.94
CA LEU A 75 -4.31 -3.76 -8.32
C LEU A 75 -5.13 -2.56 -8.85
N VAL A 76 -4.95 -2.26 -10.15
CA VAL A 76 -5.40 -1.00 -10.78
C VAL A 76 -6.85 -0.59 -10.49
N PRO A 77 -7.87 -1.46 -10.63
CA PRO A 77 -9.26 -1.06 -10.33
C PRO A 77 -9.44 -0.59 -8.87
N GLU A 78 -8.79 -1.29 -7.94
CA GLU A 78 -8.90 -1.00 -6.52
C GLU A 78 -8.03 0.19 -6.09
N ILE A 79 -6.98 0.51 -6.83
CA ILE A 79 -6.24 1.77 -6.67
C ILE A 79 -7.18 2.96 -6.92
N LYS A 80 -7.93 2.92 -8.04
CA LYS A 80 -8.91 3.98 -8.35
C LYS A 80 -9.95 4.09 -7.24
N ARG A 81 -10.46 2.95 -6.77
CA ARG A 81 -11.42 2.91 -5.68
C ARG A 81 -10.87 3.51 -4.39
N PHE A 82 -9.70 3.06 -3.95
CA PHE A 82 -9.02 3.57 -2.76
C PHE A 82 -8.73 5.07 -2.86
N LEU A 83 -8.23 5.53 -4.01
CA LEU A 83 -8.01 6.95 -4.30
C LEU A 83 -9.30 7.75 -4.51
N ASN A 84 -10.49 7.17 -4.41
CA ASN A 84 -11.73 7.95 -4.40
C ASN A 84 -12.37 7.94 -3.00
N GLU A 85 -12.24 6.83 -2.28
CA GLU A 85 -12.90 6.62 -0.99
C GLU A 85 -12.02 6.94 0.22
N SER A 86 -10.69 6.96 0.07
CA SER A 86 -9.74 7.19 1.18
C SER A 86 -8.91 8.47 1.02
N ASN A 87 -8.58 9.05 2.17
CA ASN A 87 -7.66 10.19 2.32
C ASN A 87 -6.29 9.77 2.86
N CYS A 88 -6.07 8.49 3.11
CA CYS A 88 -4.78 7.94 3.55
C CYS A 88 -3.77 7.90 2.40
N ASP A 89 -2.49 7.88 2.73
CA ASP A 89 -1.42 7.85 1.72
C ASP A 89 -1.37 6.48 1.01
N LEU A 90 -0.94 6.50 -0.26
CA LEU A 90 -0.77 5.31 -1.09
C LEU A 90 0.72 5.05 -1.32
N ALA A 91 1.16 3.82 -1.10
CA ALA A 91 2.43 3.30 -1.56
C ALA A 91 2.20 2.24 -2.66
N VAL A 92 3.08 2.19 -3.64
CA VAL A 92 3.03 1.25 -4.74
C VAL A 92 4.34 0.50 -4.84
N SER A 93 4.28 -0.82 -4.66
CA SER A 93 5.37 -1.73 -4.92
C SER A 93 5.63 -1.84 -6.42
N LEU A 94 6.71 -1.19 -6.88
CA LEU A 94 7.09 -1.16 -8.28
C LEU A 94 8.04 -2.30 -8.62
N ASN A 95 9.14 -2.39 -7.86
CA ASN A 95 10.19 -3.42 -7.87
C ASN A 95 10.85 -3.76 -9.23
N ALA A 96 10.49 -3.13 -10.34
CA ALA A 96 11.14 -3.30 -11.63
C ALA A 96 10.86 -2.11 -12.56
N THR A 97 11.76 -1.87 -13.51
CA THR A 97 11.66 -0.78 -14.50
C THR A 97 11.20 -1.25 -15.88
N THR A 98 11.13 -2.56 -16.13
CA THR A 98 10.60 -3.16 -17.36
C THR A 98 9.55 -4.22 -17.03
N ASP A 99 8.62 -4.44 -17.96
CA ASP A 99 7.53 -5.41 -17.77
C ASP A 99 8.07 -6.85 -17.70
N GLU A 100 9.14 -7.17 -18.41
CA GLU A 100 9.73 -8.52 -18.41
C GLU A 100 10.26 -8.91 -17.02
N VAL A 101 10.97 -8.00 -16.37
CA VAL A 101 11.47 -8.23 -15.01
C VAL A 101 10.29 -8.23 -14.04
N ARG A 102 9.36 -7.29 -14.19
CA ARG A 102 8.21 -7.16 -13.29
C ARG A 102 7.28 -8.36 -13.34
N ASP A 103 7.07 -8.96 -14.51
CA ASP A 103 6.29 -10.19 -14.71
C ASP A 103 6.88 -11.39 -14.00
N TRP A 104 8.20 -11.40 -13.78
CA TRP A 104 8.89 -12.45 -13.05
C TRP A 104 8.75 -12.28 -11.53
N ILE A 105 9.01 -11.08 -11.01
CA ILE A 105 8.99 -10.81 -9.56
C ILE A 105 7.59 -10.54 -8.99
N MET A 106 6.68 -10.00 -9.80
CA MET A 106 5.37 -9.51 -9.40
C MET A 106 4.30 -9.95 -10.41
N PRO A 107 3.75 -11.18 -10.29
CA PRO A 107 2.83 -11.75 -11.28
C PRO A 107 1.59 -10.92 -11.62
N ILE A 108 1.21 -9.97 -10.74
CA ILE A 108 0.13 -9.00 -11.00
C ILE A 108 0.39 -8.13 -12.24
N ASN A 109 1.67 -7.94 -12.62
CA ASN A 109 2.06 -7.14 -13.78
C ASN A 109 1.53 -7.71 -15.10
N ARG A 110 1.40 -9.03 -15.21
CA ARG A 110 0.81 -9.70 -16.39
C ARG A 110 -0.65 -9.30 -16.63
N ARG A 111 -1.34 -8.87 -15.58
CA ARG A 111 -2.72 -8.36 -15.64
C ARG A 111 -2.75 -6.84 -15.75
N TYR A 112 -1.88 -6.15 -15.02
CA TYR A 112 -1.77 -4.69 -14.98
C TYR A 112 -0.31 -4.27 -15.12
N ASN A 113 0.13 -4.12 -16.36
CA ASN A 113 1.51 -3.80 -16.71
C ASN A 113 1.91 -2.39 -16.23
N LEU A 114 3.21 -2.07 -16.31
CA LEU A 114 3.77 -0.79 -15.87
C LEU A 114 3.06 0.41 -16.51
N SER A 115 2.79 0.35 -17.81
CA SER A 115 2.10 1.41 -18.53
C SER A 115 0.70 1.67 -17.95
N THR A 116 -0.07 0.59 -17.71
CA THR A 116 -1.44 0.67 -17.16
C THR A 116 -1.42 1.20 -15.73
N LEU A 117 -0.50 0.71 -14.90
CA LEU A 117 -0.33 1.14 -13.51
C LEU A 117 0.05 2.62 -13.41
N LEU A 118 1.12 3.02 -14.10
CA LEU A 118 1.61 4.41 -14.07
C LEU A 118 0.63 5.37 -14.76
N GLY A 119 -0.03 4.93 -15.84
CA GLY A 119 -1.11 5.69 -16.50
C GLY A 119 -2.26 5.97 -15.54
N THR A 120 -2.75 4.94 -14.84
CA THR A 120 -3.79 5.09 -13.82
C THR A 120 -3.38 6.06 -12.73
N LEU A 121 -2.18 5.91 -12.14
CA LEU A 121 -1.71 6.81 -11.09
C LEU A 121 -1.65 8.26 -11.58
N ARG A 122 -1.16 8.51 -12.81
CA ARG A 122 -1.13 9.87 -13.37
C ARG A 122 -2.53 10.45 -13.56
N GLU A 123 -3.48 9.65 -14.02
CA GLU A 123 -4.87 10.10 -14.20
C GLU A 123 -5.52 10.47 -12.86
N GLU A 124 -5.46 9.58 -11.88
CA GLU A 124 -6.10 9.79 -10.57
C GLU A 124 -5.43 10.93 -9.78
N LEU A 125 -4.09 11.05 -9.84
CA LEU A 125 -3.36 12.09 -9.10
C LEU A 125 -3.51 13.49 -9.70
N ARG A 126 -3.85 13.63 -11.00
CA ARG A 126 -4.20 14.94 -11.57
C ARG A 126 -5.42 15.55 -10.88
N LEU A 127 -6.35 14.72 -10.40
CA LEU A 127 -7.52 15.15 -9.64
C LEU A 127 -7.20 15.41 -8.16
N ARG A 128 -6.00 15.04 -7.71
CA ARG A 128 -5.55 15.10 -6.31
C ARG A 128 -4.15 15.74 -6.17
N PRO A 129 -4.00 17.04 -6.43
CA PRO A 129 -2.68 17.70 -6.56
C PRO A 129 -1.84 17.74 -5.27
N LYS A 130 -2.42 17.41 -4.11
CA LYS A 130 -1.73 17.32 -2.82
C LYS A 130 -1.36 15.89 -2.42
N SER A 131 -1.82 14.89 -3.17
CA SER A 131 -1.52 13.48 -2.91
C SER A 131 -0.18 13.13 -3.51
N ILE A 132 0.65 12.45 -2.72
CA ILE A 132 1.94 11.91 -3.14
C ILE A 132 1.82 10.40 -3.09
N VAL A 133 2.31 9.71 -4.12
CA VAL A 133 2.42 8.25 -4.12
C VAL A 133 3.88 7.90 -3.86
N LEU A 134 4.11 7.07 -2.84
CA LEU A 134 5.42 6.51 -2.55
C LEU A 134 5.63 5.28 -3.44
N PHE A 135 6.78 5.19 -4.11
CA PHE A 135 7.17 3.98 -4.83
C PHE A 135 8.12 3.16 -3.97
N GLU A 136 7.79 1.89 -3.79
CA GLU A 136 8.61 0.92 -3.08
C GLU A 136 9.39 0.10 -4.12
N TYR A 137 10.68 -0.09 -3.86
CA TYR A 137 11.58 -0.83 -4.74
C TYR A 137 12.54 -1.69 -3.91
N VAL A 138 12.30 -2.99 -3.90
CA VAL A 138 13.16 -3.98 -3.27
C VAL A 138 14.34 -4.26 -4.19
N MET A 139 15.56 -4.14 -3.67
CA MET A 139 16.78 -4.43 -4.39
C MET A 139 17.09 -5.93 -4.32
N LEU A 140 17.00 -6.60 -5.46
CA LEU A 140 17.29 -8.02 -5.64
C LEU A 140 18.60 -8.15 -6.42
N ALA A 141 19.61 -8.70 -5.75
CA ALA A 141 20.96 -8.82 -6.25
C ALA A 141 21.01 -9.50 -7.63
N GLY A 142 21.51 -8.78 -8.63
CA GLY A 142 21.67 -9.27 -10.00
C GLY A 142 20.37 -9.34 -10.81
N VAL A 143 19.23 -8.93 -10.25
CA VAL A 143 17.91 -8.99 -10.91
C VAL A 143 17.45 -7.59 -11.31
N ASN A 144 17.37 -6.67 -10.36
CA ASN A 144 16.75 -5.35 -10.57
C ASN A 144 17.57 -4.20 -9.95
N ASP A 145 18.79 -4.48 -9.50
CA ASP A 145 19.69 -3.57 -8.78
C ASP A 145 20.86 -3.04 -9.64
N ARG A 146 20.84 -3.28 -10.95
CA ARG A 146 21.90 -2.86 -11.87
C ARG A 146 21.66 -1.43 -12.37
N SER A 147 22.70 -0.62 -12.42
CA SER A 147 22.71 0.65 -13.16
C SER A 147 22.56 0.34 -14.65
N GLY A 148 21.37 0.52 -15.22
CA GLY A 148 21.11 0.13 -16.60
C GLY A 148 21.99 0.89 -17.59
N ILE A 149 22.95 0.19 -18.20
CA ILE A 149 23.02 -0.05 -19.66
C ILE A 149 23.54 -1.48 -19.84
N LEU A 150 22.68 -2.42 -20.23
CA LEU A 150 23.12 -3.58 -20.99
C LEU A 150 23.04 -3.16 -22.46
N GLY A 151 24.19 -2.75 -22.99
CA GLY A 151 24.52 -2.92 -24.40
C GLY A 151 25.16 -4.29 -24.58
#